data_AF-A0A950TSI4-F1
#
_entry.id   AF-A0A950TSI4-F1
#
_cell.length_a   1.000
_cell.length_b   1.000
_cell.length_c   1.000
_cell.angle_alpha   90.00
_cell.angle_beta   90.00
_cell.angle_gamma   90.00
#
_symmetry.space_group_name_H-M   'P 1'
#
loop_
_entity.id
_entity.type
_entity.pdbx_description
1 polymer ?
#
loop_
_entity_poly.entity_id
_entity_poly.type
_entity_poly.pdbx_seq_one_letter_code
_entity_poly.pdbx_strand_id
1 'polypeptide(L)'
;MTRSAQQILPFPHDPVYAGQAFILADSNREALTWLEKTALWPDHRLAIWGDSGCGKTHLTHIWAERTGSRRLEGRLLQGLAEWIGTPGVVVDDADQVAGEPALLHLLNRAKEA
;
A
#
# COMPACT_ATOMS: atom_id res chain seq x y z
N MET A 1 -7.20 28.53 44.79
CA MET A 1 -6.61 27.23 44.40
C MET A 1 -7.47 26.64 43.30
N THR A 2 -7.10 26.84 42.04
CA THR A 2 -7.85 26.30 40.89
C THR A 2 -7.48 24.83 40.73
N ARG A 3 -8.46 23.93 40.87
CA ARG A 3 -8.26 22.48 40.67
C ARG A 3 -7.81 22.24 39.23
N SER A 4 -6.67 21.59 39.05
CA SER A 4 -6.26 21.05 37.75
C SER A 4 -7.27 19.98 37.35
N ALA A 5 -8.05 20.22 36.30
CA ALA A 5 -8.96 19.24 35.72
C ALA A 5 -8.20 18.48 34.62
N GLN A 6 -8.28 17.15 34.64
CA GLN A 6 -7.68 16.31 33.60
C GLN A 6 -8.31 16.65 32.25
N GLN A 7 -7.48 17.03 31.28
CA GLN A 7 -7.94 17.32 29.93
C GLN A 7 -8.13 16.02 29.14
N ILE A 8 -9.09 16.04 28.23
CA ILE A 8 -9.28 14.97 27.26
C ILE A 8 -8.09 15.04 26.29
N LEU A 9 -7.34 13.94 26.19
CA LEU A 9 -6.31 13.78 25.18
C LEU A 9 -6.96 13.13 23.95
N PRO A 10 -7.24 13.88 22.86
CA PRO A 10 -7.78 13.30 21.65
C PRO A 10 -6.73 12.41 21.00
N PHE A 11 -6.95 11.10 21.03
CA PHE A 11 -6.19 10.15 20.23
C PHE A 11 -6.93 9.97 18.90
N PRO A 12 -6.39 10.44 17.77
CA PRO A 12 -6.97 10.12 16.48
C PRO A 12 -6.94 8.59 16.31
N HIS A 13 -8.11 8.02 16.02
CA HIS A 13 -8.27 6.57 15.90
C HIS A 13 -7.83 6.04 14.53
N ASP A 14 -7.80 6.91 13.51
CA ASP A 14 -7.48 6.51 12.15
C ASP A 14 -6.01 6.79 11.81
N PRO A 15 -5.31 5.80 11.21
CA PRO A 15 -3.94 5.99 10.75
C PRO A 15 -3.87 7.02 9.63
N VAL A 16 -2.88 7.92 9.72
CA VAL A 16 -2.58 8.90 8.67
C VAL A 16 -1.55 8.30 7.72
N TYR A 17 -2.00 7.81 6.57
CA TYR A 17 -1.15 7.19 5.56
C TYR A 17 -0.52 8.19 4.58
N ALA A 18 -0.05 9.32 5.09
CA ALA A 18 0.61 10.34 4.30
C ALA A 18 2.14 10.11 4.32
N GLY A 19 2.84 10.38 3.23
CA GLY A 19 4.29 10.13 3.14
C GLY A 19 5.11 10.85 4.22
N GLN A 20 4.74 12.08 4.55
CA GLN A 20 5.29 12.89 5.63
C GLN A 20 5.07 12.31 7.04
N ALA A 21 4.11 11.40 7.20
CA ALA A 21 3.85 10.70 8.45
C ALA A 21 4.63 9.37 8.53
N PHE A 22 5.35 8.97 7.47
CA PHE A 22 6.14 7.75 7.45
C PHE A 22 7.54 8.00 8.02
N ILE A 23 7.93 7.19 9.01
CA ILE A 23 9.26 7.27 9.62
C ILE A 23 10.20 6.31 8.90
N LEU A 24 11.21 6.86 8.22
CA LEU A 24 12.30 6.09 7.64
C LEU A 24 13.14 5.46 8.75
N ALA A 25 13.36 4.15 8.65
CA ALA A 25 14.22 3.37 9.52
C ALA A 25 14.97 2.33 8.68
N ASP A 26 16.06 1.76 9.23
CA ASP A 26 16.83 0.75 8.50
C ASP A 26 16.00 -0.49 8.13
N SER A 27 14.98 -0.81 8.95
CA SER A 27 14.05 -1.91 8.70
C SER A 27 13.11 -1.71 7.50
N ASN A 28 12.87 -0.47 7.05
CA ASN A 28 11.95 -0.17 5.94
C ASN A 28 12.62 0.55 4.75
N ARG A 29 13.92 0.85 4.87
CA ARG A 29 14.72 1.55 3.87
C ARG A 29 14.74 0.84 2.51
N GLU A 30 14.89 -0.47 2.50
CA GLU A 30 14.92 -1.26 1.26
C GLU A 30 13.58 -1.22 0.53
N ALA A 31 12.47 -1.40 1.25
CA ALA A 31 11.12 -1.33 0.68
C ALA A 31 10.86 0.04 0.03
N LEU A 32 11.20 1.13 0.72
CA LEU A 32 11.11 2.48 0.15
C LEU A 32 11.97 2.66 -1.10
N THR A 33 13.20 2.17 -1.07
CA THR A 33 14.13 2.24 -2.21
C THR A 33 13.55 1.54 -3.44
N TRP A 34 12.93 0.37 -3.26
CA TRP A 34 12.24 -0.33 -4.34
C TRP A 34 11.02 0.43 -4.83
N LEU A 35 10.24 1.03 -3.93
CA LEU A 35 9.09 1.83 -4.32
C LEU A 35 9.52 3.04 -5.16
N GLU A 36 10.62 3.73 -4.84
CA GLU A 36 11.20 4.82 -5.66
C GLU A 36 11.63 4.37 -7.06
N LYS A 37 12.06 3.11 -7.22
CA LYS A 37 12.61 2.57 -8.46
C LYS A 37 11.57 1.78 -9.27
N THR A 38 10.37 2.32 -9.45
CA THR A 38 9.25 1.64 -10.14
C THR A 38 9.63 1.15 -11.54
N ALA A 39 10.42 1.90 -12.29
CA ALA A 39 10.87 1.51 -13.63
C ALA A 39 11.80 0.28 -13.65
N LEU A 40 12.37 -0.11 -12.50
CA LEU A 40 13.29 -1.25 -12.38
C LEU A 40 12.62 -2.53 -11.87
N TRP A 41 11.30 -2.49 -11.65
CA TRP A 41 10.58 -3.66 -11.15
C TRP A 41 10.61 -4.79 -12.19
N PRO A 42 11.05 -6.00 -11.81
CA PRO A 42 10.96 -7.17 -12.69
C PRO A 42 9.50 -7.40 -13.11
N ASP A 43 9.27 -7.61 -14.41
CA ASP A 43 7.93 -7.80 -14.99
C ASP A 43 6.90 -6.71 -14.55
N HIS A 44 7.37 -5.50 -14.26
CA HIS A 44 6.57 -4.36 -13.80
C HIS A 44 5.75 -4.61 -12.52
N ARG A 45 6.24 -5.50 -11.64
CA ARG A 45 5.56 -5.88 -10.38
C ARG A 45 6.52 -5.90 -9.20
N LEU A 46 5.99 -5.56 -8.03
CA LEU A 46 6.70 -5.61 -6.75
C LEU A 46 5.76 -6.17 -5.68
N ALA A 47 6.27 -7.13 -4.90
CA ALA A 47 5.58 -7.63 -3.70
C ALA A 47 6.26 -7.07 -2.45
N ILE A 48 5.49 -6.41 -1.58
CA ILE A 48 5.92 -6.00 -0.25
C ILE A 48 5.28 -6.95 0.77
N TRP A 49 6.11 -7.56 1.62
CA TRP A 49 5.66 -8.57 2.59
C TRP A 49 6.33 -8.35 3.95
N GLY A 50 5.78 -8.99 4.98
CA GLY A 50 6.22 -8.86 6.37
C GLY A 50 5.05 -9.01 7.34
N ASP A 51 5.34 -9.06 8.64
CA ASP A 51 4.35 -9.28 9.68
C ASP A 51 3.27 -8.18 9.75
N SER A 52 2.17 -8.46 10.44
CA SER A 52 1.13 -7.45 10.70
C SER A 52 1.72 -6.26 11.46
N GLY A 53 1.32 -5.04 11.10
CA GLY A 53 1.78 -3.82 11.76
C GLY A 53 3.16 -3.30 11.35
N CYS A 54 3.86 -3.90 10.38
CA CYS A 54 5.18 -3.41 9.94
C CYS A 54 5.14 -2.26 8.90
N GLY A 55 3.95 -1.73 8.57
CA GLY A 55 3.79 -0.56 7.70
C GLY A 55 3.57 -0.84 6.21
N LYS A 56 3.30 -2.09 5.79
CA LYS A 56 3.03 -2.46 4.38
C LYS A 56 1.93 -1.60 3.74
N THR A 57 0.79 -1.46 4.41
CA THR A 57 -0.33 -0.61 3.98
C THR A 57 0.14 0.84 3.76
N HIS A 58 0.88 1.42 4.71
CA HIS A 58 1.41 2.79 4.58
C HIS A 58 2.36 2.92 3.38
N LEU A 59 3.28 1.96 3.20
CA LEU A 59 4.19 1.93 2.05
C LEU A 59 3.44 1.90 0.72
N THR A 60 2.38 1.08 0.60
CA THR A 60 1.60 1.02 -0.63
C THR A 60 0.75 2.27 -0.86
N HIS A 61 0.26 2.92 0.21
CA HIS A 61 -0.38 4.24 0.14
C HIS A 61 0.56 5.28 -0.47
N ILE A 62 1.80 5.38 0.03
CA ILE A 62 2.80 6.34 -0.45
C ILE A 62 3.04 6.17 -1.95
N TRP A 63 3.24 4.93 -2.39
CA TRP A 63 3.47 4.66 -3.80
C TRP A 63 2.26 5.04 -4.65
N ALA A 64 1.06 4.62 -4.26
CA ALA A 64 -0.14 4.88 -5.03
C ALA A 64 -0.48 6.37 -5.13
N GLU A 65 -0.30 7.13 -4.04
CA GLU A 65 -0.47 8.57 -4.04
C GLU A 65 0.53 9.24 -5.00
N ARG A 66 1.81 8.83 -4.93
CA ARG A 66 2.88 9.39 -5.77
C ARG A 66 2.68 9.09 -7.26
N THR A 67 2.17 7.91 -7.61
CA THR A 67 2.00 7.50 -9.01
C THR A 67 0.60 7.77 -9.56
N GLY A 68 -0.38 8.10 -8.72
CA GLY A 68 -1.79 8.14 -9.11
C GLY A 68 -2.39 6.75 -9.36
N SER A 69 -1.79 5.70 -8.81
CA SER A 69 -2.26 4.31 -8.95
C SER A 69 -3.51 4.04 -8.11
N ARG A 70 -4.32 3.07 -8.52
CA ARG A 70 -5.50 2.66 -7.77
C ARG A 70 -5.13 1.65 -6.68
N ARG A 71 -5.71 1.80 -5.49
CA ARG A 71 -5.58 0.82 -4.39
C ARG A 71 -6.86 0.02 -4.23
N LEU A 72 -6.71 -1.26 -3.97
CA LEU A 72 -7.79 -2.23 -3.77
C LEU A 72 -7.41 -3.12 -2.59
N GLU A 73 -8.41 -3.59 -1.86
CA GLU A 73 -8.24 -4.70 -0.91
C GLU A 73 -8.29 -6.02 -1.67
N GLY A 74 -7.45 -6.99 -1.31
CA GLY A 74 -7.36 -8.29 -1.97
C GLY A 74 -8.71 -8.99 -2.05
N ARG A 75 -9.49 -8.96 -0.98
CA ARG A 75 -10.85 -9.53 -0.93
C ARG A 75 -11.83 -8.94 -1.95
N LEU A 76 -11.58 -7.71 -2.41
CA LEU A 76 -12.43 -7.00 -3.37
C LEU A 76 -11.94 -7.15 -4.81
N LEU A 77 -10.79 -7.79 -5.03
CA LEU A 77 -10.23 -7.99 -6.37
C LEU A 77 -11.15 -8.92 -7.19
N GLN A 78 -11.71 -8.41 -8.28
CA GLN A 78 -12.56 -9.16 -9.21
C GLN A 78 -11.89 -9.39 -10.57
N GLY A 79 -10.91 -8.57 -10.96
CA GLY A 79 -10.13 -8.82 -12.18
C GLY A 79 -9.28 -7.65 -12.66
N LEU A 80 -9.35 -7.38 -13.97
CA LEU A 80 -8.54 -6.36 -14.65
C LEU A 80 -9.26 -5.01 -14.80
N ALA A 81 -10.57 -4.96 -14.57
CA ALA A 81 -11.37 -3.74 -14.74
C ALA A 81 -10.85 -2.61 -13.83
N GLU A 82 -10.28 -3.00 -12.70
CA GLU A 82 -9.73 -2.14 -11.69
C GLU A 82 -8.43 -1.45 -12.13
N TRP A 83 -7.70 -1.98 -13.12
CA TRP A 83 -6.55 -1.28 -13.71
C TRP A 83 -6.97 -0.18 -14.69
N ILE A 84 -8.09 -0.36 -15.40
CA ILE A 84 -8.46 0.49 -16.55
C ILE A 84 -8.44 1.98 -16.16
N GLY A 85 -7.71 2.78 -16.94
CA GLY A 85 -7.60 4.23 -16.78
C GLY A 85 -6.65 4.68 -15.66
N THR A 86 -5.82 3.79 -15.12
CA THR A 86 -4.86 4.10 -14.05
C THR A 86 -3.43 3.72 -14.46
N PRO A 87 -2.41 4.43 -13.95
CA PRO A 87 -1.01 4.12 -14.25
C PRO A 87 -0.53 2.82 -13.58
N GLY A 88 -1.24 2.30 -12.59
CA GLY A 88 -0.92 1.06 -11.91
C GLY A 88 -1.94 0.71 -10.83
N VAL A 89 -1.79 -0.48 -10.25
CA VAL A 89 -2.69 -1.01 -9.22
C VAL A 89 -1.88 -1.52 -8.03
N VAL A 90 -2.36 -1.22 -6.82
CA VAL A 90 -1.97 -1.87 -5.58
C VAL A 90 -3.08 -2.81 -5.16
N VAL A 91 -2.71 -4.03 -4.79
CA VAL A 91 -3.57 -4.97 -4.07
C VAL A 91 -3.03 -5.08 -2.65
N ASP A 92 -3.70 -4.45 -1.69
CA ASP A 92 -3.40 -4.59 -0.27
C ASP A 92 -4.01 -5.88 0.27
N ASP A 93 -3.41 -6.51 1.28
CA ASP A 93 -3.83 -7.82 1.79
C ASP A 93 -4.04 -8.86 0.65
N ALA A 94 -3.07 -8.94 -0.27
CA ALA A 94 -3.15 -9.80 -1.46
C ALA A 94 -3.21 -11.31 -1.13
N ASP A 95 -2.88 -11.71 0.09
CA ASP A 95 -3.08 -13.04 0.65
C ASP A 95 -4.55 -13.37 0.95
N GLN A 96 -5.43 -12.37 0.97
CA GLN A 96 -6.88 -12.50 1.23
C GLN A 96 -7.74 -12.41 -0.05
N VAL A 97 -7.16 -12.63 -1.22
CA VAL A 97 -7.92 -12.60 -2.48
C VAL A 97 -9.02 -13.67 -2.49
N ALA A 98 -10.20 -13.30 -3.00
CA ALA A 98 -11.33 -14.22 -3.09
C ALA A 98 -11.08 -15.38 -4.08
N GLY A 99 -10.19 -15.16 -5.06
CA GLY A 99 -9.78 -16.17 -6.03
C GLY A 99 -8.41 -15.87 -6.62
N GLU A 100 -7.53 -16.87 -6.59
CA GLU A 100 -6.17 -16.80 -7.16
C GLU A 100 -6.12 -16.41 -8.65
N PRO A 101 -7.07 -16.83 -9.54
CA PRO A 101 -7.01 -16.46 -10.95
C PRO A 101 -7.06 -14.95 -11.19
N ALA A 102 -7.81 -14.18 -10.39
CA ALA A 102 -7.91 -12.73 -10.55
C ALA A 102 -6.56 -12.05 -10.31
N LEU A 103 -5.84 -12.47 -9.25
CA LEU A 103 -4.50 -12.00 -8.95
C LEU A 103 -3.50 -12.41 -10.04
N LEU A 104 -3.57 -13.66 -10.51
CA LEU A 104 -2.72 -14.14 -11.60
C LEU A 104 -2.92 -13.32 -12.88
N HIS A 105 -4.16 -13.03 -13.26
CA HIS A 105 -4.46 -12.20 -14.43
C HIS A 105 -3.87 -10.79 -14.28
N LEU A 106 -3.96 -10.19 -13.09
CA LEU A 106 -3.35 -8.89 -12.82
C LEU A 106 -1.82 -8.94 -12.96
N LEU A 107 -1.17 -9.96 -12.41
CA LEU A 107 0.29 -10.15 -12.50
C LEU A 107 0.77 -10.39 -13.93
N ASN A 108 -0.04 -11.08 -14.74
CA ASN A 108 0.24 -11.29 -16.16
C ASN A 108 0.05 -9.99 -16.95
N ARG A 109 -1.03 -9.25 -16.68
CA ARG A 109 -1.27 -7.96 -17.33
C ARG A 109 -0.16 -6.95 -17.07
N ALA A 110 0.41 -6.96 -15.86
CA ALA A 110 1.55 -6.11 -15.50
C ALA A 110 2.77 -6.40 -16.38
N LYS A 111 3.09 -7.67 -16.58
CA LYS A 111 4.21 -8.10 -17.41
C LYS A 111 4.07 -7.66 -18.88
N GLU A 112 2.83 -7.52 -19.36
CA GLU A 112 2.50 -7.17 -20.76
C GLU A 112 2.30 -5.67 -20.99
N ALA A 113 2.33 -4.83 -19.94
CA ALA A 113 2.12 -3.38 -20.03
C ALA A 113 3.39 -2.65 -20.48
#